data_AF-A0A5F1I407-F1
#
_entry.id   AF-A0A5F1I407-F1
#
_cell.length_a   1.000
_cell.length_b   1.000
_cell.length_c   1.000
_cell.angle_alpha   90.00
_cell.angle_beta   90.00
_cell.angle_gamma   90.00
#
_symmetry.space_group_name_H-M   'P 1'
#
loop_
_entity.id
_entity.type
_entity.pdbx_description
1 polymer ?
#
loop_
_entity_poly.entity_id
_entity_poly.type
_entity_poly.pdbx_seq_one_letter_code
_entity_poly.pdbx_strand_id
1 'polypeptide(L)' 'MSVTSTEVNIQPTHKCSFCGKTNVEVAGVLVAGPGVSICQDCVFLCVEMVFKHSAKTDEPTAL' A
#
# COMPACT_ATOMS: atom_id res chain seq x y z
N MET A 1 25.88 12.02 -13.26
CA MET A 1 25.21 10.71 -13.44
C MET A 1 25.56 9.89 -12.22
N SER A 2 24.82 10.09 -11.12
CA SER A 2 25.18 9.56 -9.82
C SER A 2 24.45 8.24 -9.60
N VAL A 3 25.25 7.19 -9.50
CA VAL A 3 24.87 5.81 -9.22
C VAL A 3 23.92 5.72 -8.04
N THR A 4 22.83 4.98 -8.25
CA THR A 4 21.79 4.66 -7.29
C THR A 4 22.41 3.93 -6.09
N SER A 5 22.57 4.62 -4.97
CA SER A 5 22.85 4.00 -3.68
C SER A 5 21.61 3.21 -3.25
N THR A 6 21.54 1.95 -3.65
CA THR A 6 20.58 0.99 -3.12
C THR A 6 21.06 0.59 -1.72
N GLU A 7 20.80 1.44 -0.73
CA GLU A 7 20.93 1.08 0.68
C GLU A 7 19.75 0.16 1.04
N VAL A 8 19.89 -1.15 0.74
CA VAL A 8 18.95 -2.16 1.19
C VAL A 8 19.18 -2.35 2.69
N ASN A 9 18.44 -1.62 3.51
CA ASN A 9 18.44 -1.77 4.97
C ASN A 9 18.17 -3.24 5.35
N ILE A 10 19.15 -3.88 6.00
CA ILE A 10 19.15 -5.27 6.44
C ILE A 10 18.32 -5.55 7.71
N GLN A 11 17.42 -4.65 8.12
CA GLN A 11 16.41 -4.93 9.14
C GLN A 11 15.03 -5.14 8.50
N PRO A 12 14.60 -6.38 8.21
CA PRO A 12 13.43 -6.65 7.37
C PRO A 12 12.15 -6.70 8.21
N THR A 13 11.87 -5.69 9.04
CA THR A 13 10.48 -5.47 9.46
C THR A 13 9.79 -4.76 8.31
N HIS A 14 9.33 -5.55 7.33
CA HIS A 14 8.55 -5.01 6.23
C HIS A 14 7.26 -4.43 6.79
N LYS A 15 7.11 -3.10 6.69
CA LYS A 15 5.90 -2.38 7.11
C LYS A 15 5.02 -2.09 5.92
N CYS A 16 3.72 -2.26 6.06
CA CYS A 16 2.78 -1.81 5.05
C CYS A 16 2.91 -0.29 4.89
N SER A 17 3.16 0.17 3.66
CA SER A 17 3.30 1.59 3.33
C SER A 17 1.99 2.37 3.51
N PHE A 18 0.84 1.68 3.60
CA PHE A 18 -0.48 2.29 3.74
C PHE A 18 -0.93 2.41 5.20
N CYS A 19 -0.84 1.34 5.98
CA CYS A 19 -1.32 1.32 7.37
C CYS A 19 -0.20 1.34 8.42
N GLY A 20 1.06 1.25 8.02
CA GLY A 20 2.22 1.29 8.91
C GLY A 20 2.49 0.00 9.68
N LYS A 21 1.57 -0.98 9.67
CA LYS A 21 1.72 -2.26 10.37
C LYS A 21 2.88 -3.08 9.81
N THR A 22 3.64 -3.70 10.69
CA THR A 22 4.72 -4.62 10.37
C THR A 22 4.19 -6.01 9.97
N ASN A 23 5.02 -6.83 9.34
CA ASN A 23 4.66 -8.19 8.94
C ASN A 23 4.25 -9.12 10.10
N VAL A 24 4.48 -8.71 11.36
CA VAL A 24 4.07 -9.45 12.56
C VAL A 24 2.69 -9.01 13.05
N GLU A 25 2.33 -7.74 12.83
CA GLU A 25 1.04 -7.14 13.24
C GLU A 25 -0.07 -7.37 12.22
N VAL A 26 0.30 -7.69 10.98
CA VAL A 26 -0.65 -8.01 9.91
C VAL A 26 -1.07 -9.46 10.06
N ALA A 27 -2.37 -9.71 10.30
CA ALA A 27 -2.96 -11.05 10.41
C ALA A 27 -3.07 -11.81 9.06
N GLY A 28 -2.38 -11.35 8.02
CA GLY A 28 -2.56 -11.79 6.64
C GLY A 28 -1.28 -11.59 5.81
N VAL A 29 -1.42 -11.65 4.49
CA VAL A 29 -0.27 -11.56 3.60
C VAL A 29 0.23 -10.12 3.51
N LEU A 30 1.55 -9.95 3.63
CA LEU A 30 2.24 -8.71 3.30
C LEU A 30 3.05 -8.93 2.02
N VAL A 31 2.71 -8.18 0.98
CA VAL A 31 3.37 -8.23 -0.32
C VAL A 31 4.45 -7.16 -0.36
N ALA A 32 5.70 -7.56 -0.56
CA ALA A 32 6.84 -6.65 -0.68
C ALA A 32 7.29 -6.54 -2.15
N GLY A 33 7.44 -5.30 -2.63
CA GLY A 33 8.06 -4.96 -3.91
C GLY A 33 9.27 -4.04 -3.71
N PRO A 34 9.99 -3.67 -4.78
CA PRO A 34 11.10 -2.73 -4.68
C PRO A 34 10.65 -1.36 -4.13
N GLY A 35 11.05 -1.05 -2.90
CA GLY A 35 10.78 0.24 -2.25
C GLY A 35 9.36 0.44 -1.68
N VAL A 36 8.47 -0.56 -1.77
CA VAL A 36 7.08 -0.44 -1.29
C VAL A 36 6.56 -1.79 -0.79
N SER A 37 5.67 -1.76 0.20
CA SER A 37 4.98 -2.95 0.69
C SER A 37 3.52 -2.65 1.01
N ILE A 38 2.65 -3.64 0.78
CA ILE A 38 1.21 -3.52 1.03
C ILE A 38 0.69 -4.79 1.70
N CYS A 39 -0.16 -4.64 2.73
CA CYS A 39 -0.85 -5.76 3.35
C CYS A 39 -2.19 -6.07 2.67
N GLN A 40 -2.63 -7.31 2.81
CA GLN A 40 -3.89 -7.83 2.28
C GLN A 40 -5.11 -6.94 2.61
N ASP A 41 -5.25 -6.48 3.85
CA ASP A 41 -6.37 -5.62 4.26
C ASP A 41 -6.38 -4.29 3.49
N CYS A 42 -5.20 -3.68 3.30
CA CYS A 42 -5.07 -2.44 2.54
C CYS A 42 -5.38 -2.66 1.05
N VAL A 43 -5.02 -3.82 0.48
CA VAL A 43 -5.41 -4.17 -0.89
C VAL A 43 -6.93 -4.16 -1.03
N PHE A 44 -7.65 -4.85 -0.15
CA PHE A 44 -9.12 -4.91 -0.21
C PHE A 44 -9.77 -3.54 -0.05
N LEU A 45 -9.27 -2.73 0.88
CA LEU A 45 -9.79 -1.38 1.10
C LEU A 45 -9.56 -0.49 -0.15
N CYS A 46 -8.37 -0.56 -0.74
CA CYS A 46 -8.07 0.17 -1.98
C CYS A 46 -8.95 -0.29 -3.14
N VAL A 47 -9.15 -1.60 -3.30
CA VAL A 47 -10.05 -2.17 -4.32
C VAL A 47 -11.47 -1.64 -4.12
N GLU A 48 -12.02 -1.70 -2.90
CA GLU A 48 -13.37 -1.18 -2.63
C GLU A 48 -13.49 0.30 -2.99
N MET A 49 -12.53 1.13 -2.58
CA MET A 49 -12.54 2.56 -2.88
C MET A 49 -12.48 2.83 -4.40
N VAL A 50 -11.56 2.18 -5.11
CA VAL A 50 -11.35 2.40 -6.56
C VAL A 50 -12.59 1.97 -7.36
N PHE A 51 -13.16 0.80 -7.07
CA PHE A 51 -14.33 0.31 -7.80
C PHE A 51 -15.62 1.04 -7.41
N LYS A 52 -15.74 1.50 -6.16
CA LYS A 52 -16.89 2.31 -5.72
C LYS A 52 -16.94 3.69 -6.38
N HIS A 53 -15.79 4.31 -6.63
CA HIS A 53 -15.71 5.60 -7.33
C HIS A 53 -15.81 5.45 -8.86
N SER A 54 -15.34 4.34 -9.43
CA SER A 54 -15.38 4.12 -10.89
C SER A 54 -16.79 3.90 -11.45
N ALA A 55 -17.75 3.50 -10.60
CA ALA A 55 -19.16 3.31 -10.99
C ALA A 55 -20.02 4.58 -10.85
N LYS A 56 -19.47 5.67 -10.32
CA LYS A 56 -20.18 6.94 -10.10
C LYS A 56 -19.31 8.13 -10.54
N THR A 57 -19.10 8.26 -11.84
CA THR A 57 -18.75 9.55 -12.44
C THR A 57 -20.01 10.31 -12.86
N ASP A 58 -20.95 10.48 -11.92
CA ASP A 58 -22.01 11.49 -12.00
C ASP A 58 -22.58 11.73 -10.60
N GLU A 59 -21.84 12.46 -9.76
CA GLU A 59 -22.47 13.43 -8.88
C GLU A 59 -21.40 14.46 -8.52
N PRO A 60 -21.43 15.67 -9.10
CA PRO A 60 -20.60 16.76 -8.60
C PRO A 60 -21.03 17.02 -7.16
N THR A 61 -20.10 16.85 -6.23
CA THR A 61 -20.25 17.34 -4.86
C THR A 61 -20.66 18.80 -4.93
N ALA A 62 -21.94 19.05 -4.65
CA ALA A 62 -22.44 20.39 -4.39
C ALA A 62 -21.75 20.91 -3.13
N LEU A 63 -20.84 21.86 -3.33
CA LEU A 63 -20.65 22.97 -2.40
C LEU A 63 -20.79 24.26 -3.18
#